data_AF-A0A7S2S341-F1
#
_entry.id   AF-A0A7S2S341-F1
#
_cell.length_a   1.000
_cell.length_b   1.000
_cell.length_c   1.000
_cell.angle_alpha   90.00
_cell.angle_beta   90.00
_cell.angle_gamma   90.00
#
_symmetry.space_group_name_H-M   'P 1'
#
loop_
_entity.id
_entity.type
_entity.pdbx_description
1 polymer ?
#
loop_
_entity_poly.entity_id
_entity_poly.type
_entity_poly.pdbx_seq_one_letter_code
_entity_poly.pdbx_strand_id
1 'polypeptide(L)'
;ALSRNLYTLILVVDPATNQGLEALATVQALHQNMYPVRFGLVLTSRRAADQLSRSSGVSCLGPRRAPAGDSNAPADTADVVALYADAKQRYSAKTALDFLFGLATSLQAPFSRKDLVSTYATTVASSRGSWSKGSYATEADKVLDALAADAATTGTVGPSSVGHELLLNMTKYASGKGVPVNRFLMNGLISEDLDLQASLMQMLGREQFLLQRMLQEKRLKVEKNSKTVLSIVLTEARAVPRYHPLVSEKPSEKSFLVPPADLAARLWYIGSQDPRTVSLV
;
A
#
# COMPACT_ATOMS: atom_id res chain seq x y z
N ALA A 1 1.97 27.44 14.18
CA ALA A 1 1.65 26.24 13.37
C ALA A 1 0.33 25.66 13.87
N LEU A 2 -0.61 25.32 12.97
CA LEU A 2 -1.81 24.57 13.37
C LEU A 2 -1.38 23.17 13.82
N SER A 3 -1.69 22.78 15.05
CA SER A 3 -1.36 21.44 15.59
C SER A 3 -2.34 20.34 15.13
N ARG A 4 -3.14 20.59 14.09
CA ARG A 4 -4.20 19.69 13.63
C ARG A 4 -3.82 19.07 12.29
N ASN A 5 -4.12 17.78 12.15
CA ASN A 5 -3.95 17.06 10.89
C ASN A 5 -5.01 17.51 9.88
N LEU A 6 -4.59 18.27 8.86
CA LEU A 6 -5.45 18.75 7.78
C LEU A 6 -5.38 17.86 6.53
N TYR A 7 -4.21 17.30 6.26
CA TYR A 7 -3.92 16.58 5.03
C TYR A 7 -3.44 15.18 5.34
N THR A 8 -4.15 14.17 4.83
CA THR A 8 -3.72 12.77 4.95
C THR A 8 -3.50 12.20 3.56
N LEU A 9 -2.28 11.72 3.32
CA LEU A 9 -1.88 11.04 2.09
C LEU A 9 -1.65 9.57 2.38
N ILE A 10 -2.29 8.69 1.63
CA ILE A 10 -2.11 7.23 1.70
C ILE A 10 -1.49 6.77 0.40
N LEU A 11 -0.26 6.26 0.45
CA LEU A 11 0.46 5.73 -0.69
C LEU A 11 0.30 4.20 -0.74
N VAL A 12 -0.26 3.68 -1.83
CA VAL A 12 -0.34 2.25 -2.13
C VAL A 12 0.76 1.91 -3.12
N VAL A 13 1.76 1.14 -2.69
CA VAL A 13 3.00 1.01 -3.43
C VAL A 13 3.57 -0.40 -3.38
N ASP A 14 4.21 -0.82 -4.47
CA ASP A 14 5.00 -2.03 -4.54
C ASP A 14 6.48 -1.74 -4.27
N PRO A 15 6.99 -2.02 -3.05
CA PRO A 15 8.37 -1.72 -2.67
C PRO A 15 9.41 -2.60 -3.39
N ALA A 16 9.00 -3.61 -4.16
CA ALA A 16 9.91 -4.43 -4.96
C ALA A 16 10.10 -3.89 -6.40
N THR A 17 9.52 -2.73 -6.72
CA THR A 17 9.59 -2.10 -8.06
C THR A 17 10.32 -0.76 -8.02
N ASN A 18 10.95 -0.34 -9.12
CA ASN A 18 11.63 0.96 -9.21
C ASN A 18 10.68 2.13 -8.92
N GLN A 19 9.48 2.09 -9.52
CA GLN A 19 8.42 3.06 -9.24
C GLN A 19 8.11 3.17 -7.75
N GLY A 20 8.04 2.03 -7.06
CA GLY A 20 7.74 2.05 -5.63
C GLY A 20 8.89 2.56 -4.77
N LEU A 21 10.13 2.24 -5.11
CA LEU A 21 11.31 2.79 -4.44
C LEU A 21 11.42 4.31 -4.66
N GLU A 22 11.20 4.81 -5.88
CA GLU A 22 11.17 6.24 -6.19
C GLU A 22 10.07 6.98 -5.41
N ALA A 23 8.87 6.39 -5.33
CA ALA A 23 7.78 6.93 -4.54
C ALA A 23 8.12 7.00 -3.04
N LEU A 24 8.77 5.96 -2.49
CA LEU A 24 9.24 5.95 -1.10
C LEU A 24 10.33 7.00 -0.84
N ALA A 25 11.28 7.16 -1.76
CA ALA A 25 12.31 8.21 -1.68
C ALA A 25 11.68 9.62 -1.70
N THR A 26 10.65 9.81 -2.52
CA THR A 26 9.91 11.08 -2.58
C THR A 26 9.17 11.35 -1.27
N VAL A 27 8.51 10.34 -0.69
CA VAL A 27 7.87 10.46 0.63
C VAL A 27 8.90 10.79 1.72
N GLN A 28 10.08 10.17 1.69
CA GLN A 28 11.16 10.49 2.62
C GLN A 28 11.57 11.97 2.52
N ALA A 29 11.78 12.47 1.31
CA ALA A 29 12.14 13.86 1.07
C ALA A 29 11.05 14.82 1.57
N LEU A 30 9.77 14.52 1.29
CA LEU A 30 8.63 15.31 1.78
C LEU A 30 8.55 15.28 3.33
N HIS A 31 8.81 14.13 3.94
CA HIS A 31 8.84 14.01 5.40
C HIS A 31 9.98 14.81 6.03
N GLN A 32 11.19 14.76 5.46
CA GLN A 32 12.36 15.52 5.93
C GLN A 32 12.18 17.04 5.77
N ASN A 33 11.48 17.47 4.73
CA ASN A 33 11.14 18.87 4.49
C ASN A 33 9.95 19.37 5.34
N MET A 34 9.49 18.58 6.31
CA MET A 34 8.43 18.96 7.26
C MET A 34 7.12 19.41 6.58
N TYR A 35 6.78 18.80 5.44
CA TYR A 35 5.48 19.07 4.80
C TYR A 35 4.35 18.75 5.79
N PRO A 36 3.29 19.58 5.87
CA PRO A 36 2.21 19.44 6.83
C PRO A 36 1.21 18.34 6.42
N VAL A 37 1.71 17.18 6.02
CA VAL A 37 0.94 16.04 5.49
C VAL A 37 1.22 14.82 6.36
N ARG A 38 0.14 14.14 6.78
CA ARG A 38 0.25 12.84 7.42
C ARG A 38 0.34 11.76 6.36
N PHE A 39 1.44 11.03 6.33
CA PHE A 39 1.65 9.92 5.41
C PHE A 39 1.16 8.60 6.01
N GLY A 40 0.46 7.81 5.20
CA GLY A 40 0.17 6.40 5.41
C GLY A 40 0.75 5.60 4.26
N LEU A 41 1.29 4.41 4.56
CA LEU A 41 1.89 3.51 3.58
C LEU A 41 1.10 2.20 3.56
N VAL A 42 0.79 1.72 2.36
CA VAL A 42 0.16 0.43 2.10
C VAL A 42 1.08 -0.32 1.13
N LEU A 43 1.81 -1.29 1.67
CA LEU A 43 2.76 -2.08 0.91
C LEU A 43 2.03 -3.30 0.32
N THR A 44 1.96 -3.37 -1.01
CA THR A 44 1.28 -4.46 -1.72
C THR A 44 1.82 -4.56 -3.14
N SER A 45 1.60 -5.70 -3.79
CA SER A 45 1.95 -5.89 -5.18
C SER A 45 0.74 -6.25 -6.01
N ARG A 46 0.84 -6.03 -7.33
CA ARG A 46 -0.20 -6.47 -8.27
C ARG A 46 -0.42 -7.98 -8.15
N ARG A 47 0.65 -8.75 -7.93
CA ARG A 47 0.57 -10.20 -7.71
C ARG A 47 -0.22 -10.55 -6.45
N ALA A 48 0.03 -9.87 -5.33
CA ALA A 48 -0.73 -10.09 -4.10
C ALA A 48 -2.22 -9.75 -4.28
N ALA A 49 -2.52 -8.66 -4.98
CA ALA A 49 -3.90 -8.25 -5.29
C ALA A 49 -4.63 -9.24 -6.21
N ASP A 50 -3.95 -9.74 -7.25
CA ASP A 50 -4.50 -10.72 -8.18
C ASP A 50 -4.77 -12.07 -7.47
N GLN A 51 -3.88 -12.48 -6.57
CA GLN A 51 -4.04 -13.71 -5.78
C GLN A 51 -5.19 -13.59 -4.78
N LEU A 52 -5.34 -12.44 -4.12
CA LEU A 52 -6.49 -12.19 -3.24
C LEU A 52 -7.82 -12.25 -4.00
N SER A 53 -7.83 -11.89 -5.29
CA SER A 53 -9.04 -11.93 -6.12
C SER A 53 -9.38 -13.34 -6.62
N ARG A 54 -8.38 -14.19 -6.81
CA ARG A 54 -8.55 -15.58 -7.29
C ARG A 54 -8.78 -16.57 -6.16
N SER A 55 -8.15 -16.36 -5.02
CA SER A 55 -8.32 -17.22 -3.85
C SER A 55 -9.51 -16.72 -3.04
N SER A 56 -10.51 -17.60 -2.84
CA SER A 56 -11.60 -17.36 -1.89
C SER A 56 -11.12 -17.33 -0.42
N GLY A 57 -9.80 -17.44 -0.19
CA GLY A 57 -9.19 -17.24 1.12
C GLY A 57 -7.67 -17.52 1.15
N VAL A 58 -6.98 -16.64 1.89
CA VAL A 58 -5.74 -16.86 2.69
C VAL A 58 -4.37 -16.85 2.00
N SER A 59 -4.20 -17.20 0.72
CA SER A 59 -2.84 -17.25 0.14
C SER A 59 -2.54 -16.14 -0.87
N CYS A 60 -1.92 -15.04 -0.41
CA CYS A 60 -1.34 -13.98 -1.23
C CYS A 60 0.18 -14.16 -1.48
N LEU A 61 0.71 -15.36 -1.21
CA LEU A 61 2.08 -15.74 -1.55
C LEU A 61 2.03 -16.78 -2.66
N GLY A 62 2.55 -16.42 -3.83
CA GLY A 62 2.47 -17.28 -5.01
C GLY A 62 3.39 -18.51 -4.93
N PRO A 63 3.13 -19.55 -5.74
CA PRO A 63 3.90 -20.81 -5.75
C PRO A 63 5.34 -20.68 -6.30
N ARG A 64 5.80 -19.46 -6.62
CA ARG A 64 7.08 -19.20 -7.30
C ARG A 64 8.10 -18.55 -6.38
N ARG A 65 8.07 -18.90 -5.10
CA ARG A 65 9.05 -18.40 -4.17
C ARG A 65 10.32 -19.24 -4.28
N ALA A 66 11.46 -18.56 -4.34
CA ALA A 66 12.74 -19.25 -4.35
C ALA A 66 12.87 -20.11 -3.08
N PRO A 67 13.48 -21.31 -3.19
CA PRO A 67 13.70 -22.19 -2.06
C PRO A 67 14.41 -21.44 -0.92
N ALA A 68 14.18 -21.89 0.32
CA ALA A 68 14.89 -21.38 1.49
C ALA A 68 16.41 -21.48 1.24
N GLY A 69 17.15 -20.42 1.60
CA GLY A 69 18.60 -20.35 1.40
C GLY A 69 19.11 -19.85 0.04
N ASP A 70 18.27 -19.58 -0.97
CA ASP A 70 18.75 -18.90 -2.19
C ASP A 70 18.87 -17.38 -1.96
N SER A 71 20.05 -16.95 -1.50
CA SER A 71 20.35 -15.54 -1.25
C SER A 71 20.36 -14.67 -2.51
N ASN A 72 20.55 -15.27 -3.69
CA ASN A 72 20.60 -14.55 -4.96
C ASN A 72 19.23 -14.45 -5.63
N ALA A 73 18.21 -15.09 -5.06
CA ALA A 73 16.85 -14.96 -5.54
C ALA A 73 16.38 -13.49 -5.54
N PRO A 74 15.58 -13.08 -6.54
CA PRO A 74 14.98 -11.76 -6.54
C PRO A 74 14.06 -11.60 -5.32
N ALA A 75 14.23 -10.51 -4.58
CA ALA A 75 13.37 -10.19 -3.45
C ALA A 75 11.97 -9.82 -3.94
N ASP A 76 10.94 -10.28 -3.22
CA ASP A 76 9.55 -9.95 -3.50
C ASP A 76 8.99 -8.99 -2.44
N THR A 77 7.83 -8.38 -2.71
CA THR A 77 7.14 -7.47 -1.79
C THR A 77 6.87 -8.11 -0.43
N ALA A 78 6.59 -9.42 -0.42
CA ALA A 78 6.41 -10.19 0.80
C ALA A 78 7.67 -10.26 1.68
N ASP A 79 8.84 -10.39 1.06
CA ASP A 79 10.12 -10.41 1.78
C ASP A 79 10.35 -9.04 2.44
N VAL A 80 10.05 -7.94 1.73
CA VAL A 80 10.14 -6.57 2.27
C VAL A 80 9.16 -6.34 3.42
N VAL A 81 7.89 -6.75 3.26
CA VAL A 81 6.86 -6.56 4.30
C VAL A 81 7.14 -7.40 5.54
N ALA A 82 7.68 -8.62 5.38
CA ALA A 82 8.07 -9.45 6.51
C ALA A 82 9.18 -8.82 7.34
N LEU A 83 10.24 -8.32 6.69
CA LEU A 83 11.31 -7.61 7.40
C LEU A 83 10.83 -6.28 8.01
N TYR A 84 9.94 -5.55 7.33
CA TYR A 84 9.32 -4.36 7.88
C TYR A 84 8.51 -4.67 9.15
N ALA A 85 7.70 -5.73 9.12
CA ALA A 85 6.91 -6.17 10.26
C ALA A 85 7.80 -6.60 11.44
N ASP A 86 8.87 -7.36 11.16
CA ASP A 86 9.85 -7.79 12.17
C ASP A 86 10.55 -6.58 12.81
N ALA A 87 11.05 -5.64 12.00
CA ALA A 87 11.67 -4.42 12.53
C ALA A 87 10.71 -3.60 13.39
N LYS A 88 9.44 -3.52 12.99
CA LYS A 88 8.42 -2.79 13.75
C LYS A 88 8.13 -3.46 15.09
N GLN A 89 8.09 -4.79 15.12
CA GLN A 89 7.77 -5.58 16.32
C GLN A 89 8.92 -5.63 17.32
N ARG A 90 10.15 -5.80 16.85
CA ARG A 90 11.34 -5.97 17.71
C ARG A 90 12.03 -4.67 18.09
N TYR A 91 11.92 -3.66 17.23
CA TYR A 91 12.62 -2.39 17.38
C TYR A 91 11.63 -1.26 17.64
N SER A 92 11.27 -0.54 16.60
CA SER A 92 10.34 0.58 16.69
C SER A 92 9.73 0.88 15.33
N ALA A 93 8.60 1.57 15.31
CA ALA A 93 7.99 2.04 14.07
C ALA A 93 8.94 2.97 13.28
N LYS A 94 9.78 3.75 13.99
CA LYS A 94 10.79 4.62 13.36
C LYS A 94 11.85 3.78 12.63
N THR A 95 12.41 2.77 13.29
CA THR A 95 13.41 1.87 12.69
C THR A 95 12.86 1.13 11.47
N ALA A 96 11.61 0.68 11.53
CA ALA A 96 10.95 0.04 10.40
C ALA A 96 10.77 1.00 9.20
N LEU A 97 10.47 2.28 9.48
CA LEU A 97 10.37 3.32 8.45
C LEU A 97 11.76 3.66 7.87
N ASP A 98 12.77 3.80 8.73
CA ASP A 98 14.17 4.03 8.33
C ASP A 98 14.68 2.89 7.42
N PHE A 99 14.24 1.65 7.67
CA PHE A 99 14.51 0.52 6.79
C PHE A 99 13.91 0.71 5.38
N LEU A 100 12.62 1.07 5.27
CA LEU A 100 11.98 1.31 3.96
C LEU A 100 12.66 2.44 3.19
N PHE A 101 13.03 3.52 3.87
CA PHE A 101 13.76 4.64 3.28
C PHE A 101 15.20 4.28 2.91
N GLY A 102 15.84 3.43 3.70
CA GLY A 102 17.12 2.82 3.36
C GLY A 102 17.04 2.01 2.07
N LEU A 103 15.98 1.22 1.87
CA LEU A 103 15.76 0.50 0.61
C LEU A 103 15.63 1.45 -0.58
N ALA A 104 14.79 2.48 -0.44
CA ALA A 104 14.53 3.46 -1.49
C ALA A 104 15.79 4.23 -1.94
N THR A 105 16.76 4.40 -1.04
CA THR A 105 18.00 5.15 -1.30
C THR A 105 19.17 4.27 -1.74
N SER A 106 19.21 3.01 -1.29
CA SER A 106 20.37 2.13 -1.51
C SER A 106 20.21 1.14 -2.66
N LEU A 107 18.98 0.82 -3.08
CA LEU A 107 18.70 -0.26 -4.03
C LEU A 107 18.00 0.25 -5.30
N GLN A 108 18.17 -0.51 -6.37
CA GLN A 108 17.40 -0.41 -7.62
C GLN A 108 16.78 -1.78 -7.90
N ALA A 109 15.53 -1.81 -8.35
CA ALA A 109 14.84 -3.04 -8.69
C ALA A 109 15.22 -3.54 -10.10
N PRO A 110 15.34 -4.86 -10.30
CA PRO A 110 15.20 -5.92 -9.28
C PRO A 110 16.44 -5.99 -8.38
N PHE A 111 16.23 -6.19 -7.07
CA PHE A 111 17.29 -6.42 -6.09
C PHE A 111 17.20 -7.83 -5.50
N SER A 112 18.33 -8.37 -5.04
CA SER A 112 18.39 -9.72 -4.47
C SER A 112 17.98 -9.74 -2.99
N ARG A 113 17.65 -10.93 -2.48
CA ARG A 113 17.44 -11.13 -1.02
C ARG A 113 18.67 -10.75 -0.21
N LYS A 114 19.86 -11.05 -0.71
CA LYS A 114 21.12 -10.64 -0.07
C LYS A 114 21.22 -9.12 0.09
N ASP A 115 20.85 -8.37 -0.94
CA ASP A 115 20.85 -6.90 -0.89
C ASP A 115 19.82 -6.40 0.14
N LEU A 116 18.63 -6.98 0.14
CA LEU A 116 17.57 -6.67 1.11
C LEU A 116 18.01 -6.92 2.56
N VAL A 117 18.64 -8.05 2.84
CA VAL A 117 19.18 -8.41 4.17
C VAL A 117 20.32 -7.48 4.58
N SER A 118 21.22 -7.14 3.65
CA SER A 118 22.31 -6.18 3.89
C SER A 118 21.79 -4.80 4.27
N THR A 119 20.77 -4.31 3.55
CA THR A 119 20.14 -3.02 3.83
C THR A 119 19.37 -3.06 5.16
N TYR A 120 18.65 -4.13 5.46
CA TYR A 120 18.02 -4.33 6.77
C TYR A 120 19.04 -4.27 7.92
N ALA A 121 20.10 -5.07 7.83
CA ALA A 121 21.13 -5.14 8.86
C ALA A 121 21.83 -3.79 9.06
N THR A 122 22.12 -3.07 7.97
CA THR A 122 22.74 -1.75 8.05
C THR A 122 21.82 -0.71 8.69
N THR A 123 20.55 -0.65 8.28
CA THR A 123 19.58 0.34 8.78
C THR A 123 19.25 0.10 10.26
N VAL A 124 19.03 -1.16 10.66
CA VAL A 124 18.78 -1.52 12.07
C VAL A 124 20.00 -1.23 12.94
N ALA A 125 21.21 -1.59 12.49
CA ALA A 125 22.45 -1.30 13.21
C ALA A 125 22.63 0.21 13.43
N SER A 126 22.46 1.02 12.38
CA SER A 126 22.54 2.48 12.46
C SER A 126 21.47 3.08 13.39
N SER A 127 20.23 2.61 13.31
CA SER A 127 19.13 3.09 14.17
C SER A 127 19.36 2.78 15.65
N ARG A 128 20.03 1.66 15.94
CA ARG A 128 20.38 1.22 17.31
C ARG A 128 21.72 1.77 17.81
N GLY A 129 22.51 2.44 16.97
CA GLY A 129 23.89 2.82 17.30
C GLY A 129 24.84 1.62 17.48
N SER A 130 24.50 0.46 16.93
CA SER A 130 25.32 -0.75 16.99
C SER A 130 26.28 -0.83 15.81
N TRP A 131 27.49 -1.34 16.04
CA TRP A 131 28.50 -1.54 14.99
C TRP A 131 28.43 -2.94 14.36
N SER A 132 27.79 -3.90 15.02
CA SER A 132 27.71 -5.29 14.55
C SER A 132 26.54 -5.47 13.58
N LYS A 133 26.81 -5.59 12.28
CA LYS A 133 25.78 -5.90 11.26
C LYS A 133 25.41 -7.39 11.21
N GLY A 134 26.34 -8.27 11.59
CA GLY A 134 26.18 -9.73 11.42
C GLY A 134 24.99 -10.31 12.17
N SER A 135 24.73 -9.89 13.40
CA SER A 135 23.58 -10.37 14.18
C SER A 135 22.25 -10.03 13.51
N TYR A 136 22.10 -8.79 13.02
CA TYR A 136 20.88 -8.35 12.34
C TYR A 136 20.70 -9.01 10.96
N ALA A 137 21.79 -9.33 10.26
CA ALA A 137 21.71 -10.11 9.02
C ALA A 137 21.18 -11.53 9.29
N THR A 138 21.75 -12.23 10.29
CA THR A 138 21.28 -13.58 10.67
C THR A 138 19.84 -13.59 11.17
N GLU A 139 19.38 -12.49 11.77
CA GLU A 139 17.98 -12.32 12.17
C GLU A 139 17.07 -12.16 10.95
N ALA A 140 17.44 -11.31 9.99
CA ALA A 140 16.68 -11.13 8.76
C ALA A 140 16.58 -12.43 7.95
N ASP A 141 17.68 -13.18 7.83
CA ASP A 141 17.68 -14.48 7.16
C ASP A 141 16.70 -15.45 7.82
N LYS A 142 16.68 -15.53 9.17
CA LYS A 142 15.71 -16.36 9.90
C LYS A 142 14.26 -15.98 9.61
N VAL A 143 13.95 -14.69 9.50
CA VAL A 143 12.60 -14.21 9.19
C VAL A 143 12.21 -14.61 7.77
N LEU A 144 13.12 -14.45 6.80
CA LEU A 144 12.86 -14.81 5.41
C LEU A 144 12.74 -16.32 5.20
N ASP A 145 13.59 -17.11 5.86
CA ASP A 145 13.58 -18.57 5.84
C ASP A 145 12.31 -19.12 6.51
N ALA A 146 11.89 -18.56 7.65
CA ALA A 146 10.63 -18.92 8.30
C ALA A 146 9.45 -18.63 7.37
N LEU A 147 9.43 -17.46 6.73
CA LEU A 147 8.40 -17.13 5.75
C LEU A 147 8.42 -18.12 4.58
N ALA A 148 9.60 -18.56 4.10
CA ALA A 148 9.74 -19.51 3.00
C ALA A 148 9.29 -20.92 3.38
N ALA A 149 9.60 -21.36 4.60
CA ALA A 149 9.16 -22.63 5.16
C ALA A 149 7.63 -22.68 5.33
N ASP A 150 7.01 -21.59 5.79
CA ASP A 150 5.56 -21.46 5.89
C ASP A 150 4.87 -21.57 4.53
N ALA A 151 5.53 -21.09 3.47
CA ALA A 151 5.04 -21.21 2.09
C ALA A 151 5.15 -22.65 1.55
N ALA A 152 6.20 -23.39 1.94
CA ALA A 152 6.42 -24.76 1.50
C ALA A 152 5.50 -25.78 2.21
N THR A 153 5.30 -25.62 3.52
CA THR A 153 4.64 -26.65 4.36
C THR A 153 3.14 -26.75 4.08
N THR A 154 2.50 -25.61 3.87
CA THR A 154 1.05 -25.54 4.04
C THR A 154 0.31 -25.50 2.71
N GLY A 155 0.98 -25.20 1.58
CA GLY A 155 0.33 -24.86 0.30
C GLY A 155 -0.54 -23.57 0.37
N THR A 156 -0.92 -23.16 1.58
CA THR A 156 -1.61 -21.95 2.00
C THR A 156 -0.86 -21.41 3.21
N VAL A 157 -0.09 -20.34 3.06
CA VAL A 157 0.75 -19.80 4.14
C VAL A 157 -0.09 -19.62 5.40
N GLY A 158 0.30 -20.30 6.47
CA GLY A 158 -0.40 -20.20 7.74
C GLY A 158 -0.44 -18.74 8.20
N PRO A 159 -1.47 -18.32 8.95
CA PRO A 159 -1.56 -16.97 9.53
C PRO A 159 -0.46 -16.67 10.57
N SER A 160 0.57 -17.51 10.70
CA SER A 160 1.58 -17.48 11.76
C SER A 160 2.65 -16.41 11.59
N SER A 161 2.95 -15.96 10.36
CA SER A 161 3.93 -14.89 10.18
C SER A 161 3.25 -13.52 10.18
N VAL A 162 3.61 -12.70 11.16
CA VAL A 162 3.13 -11.32 11.33
C VAL A 162 3.26 -10.50 10.04
N GLY A 163 4.30 -10.77 9.25
CA GLY A 163 4.51 -10.17 7.93
C GLY A 163 3.45 -10.55 6.88
N HIS A 164 3.05 -11.82 6.82
CA HIS A 164 2.03 -12.28 5.87
C HIS A 164 0.66 -11.71 6.20
N GLU A 165 0.29 -11.72 7.48
CA GLU A 165 -0.97 -11.11 7.94
C GLU A 165 -1.01 -9.61 7.61
N LEU A 166 0.11 -8.90 7.84
CA LEU A 166 0.23 -7.49 7.51
C LEU A 166 0.07 -7.23 6.00
N LEU A 167 0.75 -8.01 5.16
CA LEU A 167 0.63 -7.93 3.69
C LEU A 167 -0.81 -8.19 3.24
N LEU A 168 -1.47 -9.22 3.80
CA LEU A 168 -2.85 -9.56 3.47
C LEU A 168 -3.80 -8.44 3.87
N ASN A 169 -3.63 -7.85 5.06
CA ASN A 169 -4.45 -6.74 5.55
C ASN A 169 -4.25 -5.48 4.69
N MET A 170 -3.01 -5.15 4.32
CA MET A 170 -2.71 -4.04 3.41
C MET A 170 -3.31 -4.25 2.02
N THR A 171 -3.20 -5.46 1.48
CA THR A 171 -3.74 -5.83 0.15
C THR A 171 -5.27 -5.81 0.17
N LYS A 172 -5.91 -6.34 1.22
CA LYS A 172 -7.37 -6.25 1.43
C LYS A 172 -7.84 -4.82 1.53
N TYR A 173 -7.10 -3.96 2.24
CA TYR A 173 -7.41 -2.54 2.34
C TYR A 173 -7.38 -1.86 0.96
N ALA A 174 -6.30 -2.04 0.19
CA ALA A 174 -6.16 -1.44 -1.13
C ALA A 174 -7.25 -1.93 -2.09
N SER A 175 -7.48 -3.25 -2.15
CA SER A 175 -8.52 -3.88 -2.98
C SER A 175 -9.93 -3.44 -2.58
N GLY A 176 -10.24 -3.43 -1.28
CA GLY A 176 -11.52 -2.99 -0.74
C GLY A 176 -11.81 -1.52 -1.02
N LYS A 177 -10.77 -0.68 -1.07
CA LYS A 177 -10.88 0.73 -1.47
C LYS A 177 -10.91 0.94 -2.98
N GLY A 178 -10.58 -0.09 -3.77
CA GLY A 178 -10.47 0.00 -5.22
C GLY A 178 -9.25 0.79 -5.68
N VAL A 179 -8.21 0.91 -4.85
CA VAL A 179 -7.03 1.74 -5.14
C VAL A 179 -6.00 0.87 -5.83
N PRO A 180 -5.58 1.20 -7.07
CA PRO A 180 -4.56 0.45 -7.76
C PRO A 180 -3.19 0.54 -7.06
N VAL A 181 -2.32 -0.43 -7.33
CA VAL A 181 -0.92 -0.39 -6.86
C VAL A 181 -0.17 0.72 -7.58
N ASN A 182 0.79 1.35 -6.89
CA ASN A 182 1.54 2.53 -7.34
C ASN A 182 0.62 3.72 -7.62
N ARG A 183 -0.26 3.99 -6.65
CA ARG A 183 -1.19 5.12 -6.63
C ARG A 183 -1.26 5.69 -5.23
N PHE A 184 -1.79 6.89 -5.09
CA PHE A 184 -1.98 7.48 -3.78
C PHE A 184 -3.32 8.19 -3.66
N LEU A 185 -3.79 8.29 -2.42
CA LEU A 185 -4.99 9.02 -2.06
C LEU A 185 -4.60 10.21 -1.21
N MET A 186 -5.17 11.38 -1.48
CA MET A 186 -5.08 12.54 -0.61
C MET A 186 -6.48 12.98 -0.22
N ASN A 187 -6.77 12.97 1.09
CA ASN A 187 -8.09 13.31 1.63
C ASN A 187 -9.27 12.57 0.94
N GLY A 188 -9.02 11.36 0.42
CA GLY A 188 -10.00 10.56 -0.31
C GLY A 188 -10.01 10.76 -1.84
N LEU A 189 -9.29 11.75 -2.36
CA LEU A 189 -9.06 11.93 -3.80
C LEU A 189 -7.95 10.99 -4.27
N ILE A 190 -8.22 10.18 -5.29
CA ILE A 190 -7.22 9.28 -5.88
C ILE A 190 -6.47 10.05 -6.97
N SER A 191 -5.14 9.98 -6.90
CA SER A 191 -4.25 10.43 -7.98
C SER A 191 -3.74 9.23 -8.76
N GLU A 192 -3.80 9.34 -10.08
CA GLU A 192 -3.25 8.34 -11.00
C GLU A 192 -1.74 8.50 -11.21
N ASP A 193 -1.24 9.71 -11.07
CA ASP A 193 0.17 10.00 -11.29
C ASP A 193 0.99 9.61 -10.06
N LEU A 194 2.19 9.06 -10.30
CA LEU A 194 3.17 8.74 -9.26
C LEU A 194 4.18 9.88 -9.05
N ASP A 195 4.07 10.98 -9.82
CA ASP A 195 4.77 12.23 -9.52
C ASP A 195 4.14 12.87 -8.28
N LEU A 196 4.49 12.29 -7.13
CA LEU A 196 3.96 12.64 -5.82
C LEU A 196 4.15 14.13 -5.54
N GLN A 197 5.28 14.72 -5.95
CA GLN A 197 5.58 16.11 -5.65
C GLN A 197 4.66 17.06 -6.43
N ALA A 198 4.58 16.93 -7.75
CA ALA A 198 3.75 17.81 -8.56
C ALA A 198 2.26 17.66 -8.23
N SER A 199 1.77 16.42 -8.17
CA SER A 199 0.36 16.13 -7.86
C SER A 199 -0.01 16.58 -6.45
N LEU A 200 0.86 16.37 -5.45
CA LEU A 200 0.61 16.82 -4.07
C LEU A 200 0.50 18.34 -4.00
N MET A 201 1.35 19.10 -4.69
CA MET A 201 1.28 20.57 -4.66
C MET A 201 -0.04 21.08 -5.27
N GLN A 202 -0.47 20.49 -6.38
CA GLN A 202 -1.76 20.83 -7.00
C GLN A 202 -2.94 20.51 -6.08
N MET A 203 -2.95 19.33 -5.46
CA MET A 203 -4.02 18.93 -4.55
C MET A 203 -4.03 19.74 -3.25
N LEU A 204 -2.87 20.06 -2.68
CA LEU A 204 -2.78 20.95 -1.51
C LEU A 204 -3.36 22.33 -1.82
N GLY A 205 -3.05 22.91 -2.99
CA GLY A 205 -3.63 24.20 -3.40
C GLY A 205 -5.16 24.15 -3.49
N ARG A 206 -5.70 23.10 -4.13
CA ARG A 206 -7.15 22.89 -4.27
C ARG A 206 -7.84 22.69 -2.90
N GLU A 207 -7.27 21.84 -2.05
CA GLU A 207 -7.83 21.53 -0.73
C GLU A 207 -7.75 22.73 0.22
N GLN A 208 -6.66 23.49 0.18
CA GLN A 208 -6.50 24.71 0.98
C GLN A 208 -7.59 25.74 0.63
N PHE A 209 -7.89 25.93 -0.65
CA PHE A 209 -8.97 26.81 -1.11
C PHE A 209 -10.34 26.32 -0.61
N LEU A 210 -10.62 25.02 -0.72
CA LEU A 210 -11.86 24.42 -0.22
C LEU A 210 -12.02 24.63 1.29
N LEU A 211 -10.97 24.37 2.08
CA LEU A 211 -10.97 24.55 3.52
C LEU A 211 -11.18 26.02 3.91
N GLN A 212 -10.54 26.97 3.21
CA GLN A 212 -10.74 28.40 3.43
C GLN A 212 -12.19 28.81 3.16
N ARG A 213 -12.78 28.31 2.07
CA ARG A 213 -14.19 28.57 1.75
C ARG A 213 -15.12 28.00 2.82
N MET A 214 -14.92 26.75 3.25
CA MET A 214 -15.73 26.14 4.31
C MET A 214 -15.59 26.87 5.65
N LEU A 215 -14.42 27.46 5.91
CA LEU A 215 -14.19 28.27 7.10
C LEU A 215 -14.96 29.60 7.01
N GLN A 216 -14.90 30.29 5.87
CA GLN A 216 -15.65 31.53 5.61
C GLN A 216 -17.18 31.31 5.69
N GLU A 217 -17.65 30.18 5.16
CA GLU A 217 -19.05 29.75 5.23
C GLU A 217 -19.47 29.28 6.64
N LYS A 218 -18.55 29.26 7.62
CA LYS A 218 -18.77 28.74 8.99
C LYS A 218 -19.27 27.29 9.04
N ARG A 219 -18.98 26.51 7.99
CA ARG A 219 -19.31 25.07 7.90
C ARG A 219 -18.27 24.21 8.63
N LEU A 220 -17.05 24.70 8.75
CA LEU A 220 -16.04 24.11 9.64
C LEU A 220 -16.36 24.45 11.10
N LYS A 221 -17.31 23.73 11.70
CA LYS A 221 -17.53 23.72 13.15
C LYS A 221 -16.46 22.85 13.80
N VAL A 222 -15.33 23.47 14.06
CA VAL A 222 -14.21 22.81 14.75
C VAL A 222 -14.53 22.78 16.25
N GLU A 223 -15.41 21.87 16.67
CA GLU A 223 -15.65 21.66 18.10
C GLU A 223 -14.35 21.18 18.77
N LYS A 224 -14.18 21.51 20.06
CA LYS A 224 -12.98 21.13 20.84
C LYS A 224 -12.70 19.61 20.83
N ASN A 225 -13.75 18.80 20.62
CA ASN A 225 -13.68 17.33 20.52
C ASN A 225 -14.10 16.76 19.15
N SER A 226 -14.29 17.62 18.13
CA SER A 226 -14.73 17.16 16.81
C SER A 226 -13.67 16.29 16.13
N LYS A 227 -14.17 15.26 15.43
CA LYS A 227 -13.42 14.38 14.54
C LYS A 227 -12.50 15.21 13.62
N THR A 228 -11.36 14.64 13.23
CA THR A 228 -10.35 15.29 12.36
C THR A 228 -10.99 16.07 11.22
N VAL A 229 -10.44 17.23 10.83
CA VAL A 229 -10.95 18.07 9.71
C VAL A 229 -11.25 17.24 8.46
N LEU A 230 -10.43 16.22 8.20
CA LEU A 230 -10.65 15.20 7.18
C LEU A 230 -12.06 14.60 7.18
N SER A 231 -12.64 14.26 8.33
CA SER A 231 -13.98 13.65 8.41
C SER A 231 -15.08 14.61 7.95
N ILE A 232 -14.91 15.90 8.23
CA ILE A 232 -15.84 16.95 7.77
C ILE A 232 -15.70 17.08 6.25
N VAL A 233 -14.47 17.15 5.74
CA VAL A 233 -14.18 17.19 4.30
C VAL A 233 -14.78 15.98 3.58
N LEU A 234 -14.58 14.77 4.08
CA LEU A 234 -15.12 13.55 3.47
C LEU A 234 -16.65 13.52 3.47
N THR A 235 -17.28 14.01 4.55
CA THR A 235 -18.75 14.07 4.64
C THR A 235 -19.32 15.09 3.65
N GLU A 236 -18.72 16.27 3.57
CA GLU A 236 -19.18 17.38 2.72
C GLU A 236 -18.88 17.15 1.24
N ALA A 237 -17.74 16.52 0.93
CA ALA A 237 -17.39 16.11 -0.42
C ALA A 237 -18.20 14.90 -0.92
N ARG A 238 -19.13 14.37 -0.12
CA ARG A 238 -19.91 13.16 -0.42
C ARG A 238 -19.02 11.97 -0.80
N ALA A 239 -17.94 11.77 -0.04
CA ALA A 239 -16.97 10.72 -0.33
C ALA A 239 -17.63 9.34 -0.36
N VAL A 240 -17.35 8.57 -1.40
CA VAL A 240 -17.84 7.19 -1.54
C VAL A 240 -16.91 6.22 -0.80
N PRO A 241 -17.44 5.14 -0.21
CA PRO A 241 -16.64 4.22 0.60
C PRO A 241 -15.62 3.41 -0.22
N ARG A 242 -15.90 3.21 -1.51
CA ARG A 242 -15.10 2.45 -2.48
C ARG A 242 -15.01 3.22 -3.80
N TYR A 243 -13.81 3.32 -4.35
CA TYR A 243 -13.61 3.81 -5.70
C TYR A 243 -13.93 2.73 -6.74
N HIS A 244 -14.59 3.12 -7.81
CA HIS A 244 -14.88 2.26 -8.94
C HIS A 244 -14.47 2.97 -10.24
N PRO A 245 -13.49 2.45 -11.01
CA PRO A 245 -12.99 3.11 -12.22
C PRO A 245 -14.10 3.44 -13.23
N LEU A 246 -15.08 2.54 -13.41
CA LEU A 246 -16.19 2.74 -14.35
C LEU A 246 -17.17 3.88 -13.97
N VAL A 247 -17.18 4.31 -12.71
CA VAL A 247 -18.04 5.42 -12.24
C VAL A 247 -17.32 6.75 -12.41
N SER A 248 -16.02 6.72 -12.73
CA SER A 248 -15.20 7.91 -12.84
C SER A 248 -15.47 8.61 -14.17
N GLU A 249 -15.74 9.92 -14.09
CA GLU A 249 -16.24 10.72 -15.22
C GLU A 249 -15.14 11.12 -16.21
N LYS A 250 -13.84 10.92 -15.91
CA LYS A 250 -12.81 11.38 -16.83
C LYS A 250 -12.72 10.43 -18.01
N PRO A 251 -12.82 10.94 -19.26
CA PRO A 251 -12.79 10.09 -20.45
C PRO A 251 -11.47 9.34 -20.65
N SER A 252 -10.36 9.81 -20.07
CA SER A 252 -9.08 9.07 -20.01
C SER A 252 -9.17 7.76 -19.24
N GLU A 253 -10.15 7.63 -18.35
CA GLU A 253 -10.40 6.45 -17.51
C GLU A 253 -11.25 5.38 -18.23
N LYS A 254 -11.83 5.72 -19.39
CA LYS A 254 -12.56 4.77 -20.27
C LYS A 254 -11.63 4.08 -21.27
N SER A 255 -10.32 3.99 -20.98
CA SER A 255 -9.41 3.21 -21.83
C SER A 255 -9.90 1.78 -21.86
N PHE A 256 -10.32 1.36 -23.07
CA PHE A 256 -11.01 0.12 -23.34
C PHE A 256 -10.20 -1.06 -22.80
N LEU A 257 -10.66 -1.62 -21.68
CA LEU A 257 -10.60 -3.06 -21.51
C LEU A 257 -11.38 -3.62 -22.69
N VAL A 258 -10.71 -3.91 -23.81
CA VAL A 258 -11.25 -4.78 -24.84
C VAL A 258 -11.50 -6.09 -24.09
N PRO A 259 -12.76 -6.46 -23.80
CA PRO A 259 -12.99 -7.75 -23.19
C PRO A 259 -12.38 -8.79 -24.15
N PRO A 260 -11.70 -9.83 -23.65
CA PRO A 260 -11.33 -10.94 -24.52
C PRO A 260 -12.60 -11.38 -25.26
N ALA A 261 -12.49 -11.63 -26.57
CA ALA A 261 -13.64 -11.78 -27.48
C ALA A 261 -14.73 -12.76 -26.99
N ASP A 262 -14.35 -13.66 -26.08
CA ASP A 262 -15.21 -14.64 -25.42
C ASP A 262 -16.20 -14.04 -24.38
N LEU A 263 -15.91 -12.87 -23.79
CA LEU A 263 -16.78 -12.19 -22.82
C LEU A 263 -17.89 -11.34 -23.48
N ALA A 264 -17.67 -10.86 -24.71
CA ALA A 264 -18.67 -10.11 -25.46
C ALA A 264 -19.85 -11.00 -25.89
N ALA A 265 -19.60 -12.29 -26.15
CA ALA A 265 -20.65 -13.25 -26.48
C ALA A 265 -21.52 -13.63 -25.27
N ARG A 266 -21.00 -13.52 -24.03
CA ARG A 266 -21.72 -13.87 -22.80
C ARG A 266 -22.57 -12.73 -22.21
N LEU A 267 -22.28 -11.48 -22.56
CA LEU A 267 -23.00 -10.30 -22.03
C LEU A 267 -24.29 -9.96 -22.79
N TRP A 268 -24.58 -10.62 -23.92
CA TRP A 268 -25.83 -10.44 -24.68
C TRP A 268 -26.94 -11.45 -24.36
N TYR A 269 -26.76 -12.29 -23.33
CA TYR A 269 -27.72 -13.35 -22.99
C TYR A 269 -28.35 -13.22 -21.59
N ILE A 270 -28.38 -12.01 -21.02
CA ILE A 270 -29.10 -11.73 -19.77
C ILE A 270 -30.14 -10.65 -20.07
N GLY A 271 -31.22 -11.07 -20.72
CA GLY A 271 -32.27 -10.14 -21.14
C GLY A 271 -33.47 -10.83 -21.76
N SER A 272 -33.94 -11.94 -21.20
CA SER A 272 -35.29 -12.48 -21.41
C SER A 272 -35.45 -13.79 -20.62
N GLN A 273 -36.18 -13.76 -19.51
CA GLN A 273 -37.33 -14.62 -19.19
C GLN A 273 -37.59 -14.74 -17.68
N ASP A 274 -38.83 -14.38 -17.36
CA ASP A 274 -39.73 -14.71 -16.24
C ASP A 274 -39.44 -14.36 -14.77
N PRO A 275 -40.36 -13.61 -14.10
CA PRO A 275 -40.27 -13.23 -12.71
C PRO A 275 -41.14 -14.13 -11.82
N ARG A 276 -40.84 -15.42 -11.63
CA ARG A 276 -41.52 -16.26 -10.63
C ARG A 276 -40.66 -17.41 -10.13
N THR A 277 -39.85 -17.19 -9.08
CA THR A 277 -39.74 -18.14 -7.95
C THR A 277 -38.88 -17.55 -6.82
N VAL A 278 -39.47 -17.52 -5.62
CA VAL A 278 -38.83 -17.33 -4.32
C VAL A 278 -38.42 -18.71 -3.81
N SER A 279 -37.20 -18.88 -3.31
CA SER A 279 -36.92 -19.74 -2.14
C SER A 279 -35.48 -19.57 -1.63
N LEU A 280 -35.39 -19.55 -0.30
CA LEU A 280 -34.20 -19.47 0.55
C LEU A 280 -33.17 -20.58 0.29
N VAL A 281 -31.87 -20.26 0.40
CA VAL A 281 -30.93 -20.61 1.50
C VAL A 281 -29.82 -19.55 1.52
#